data_AF-A0A929DR93-F1
#
_entry.id   AF-A0A929DR93-F1
#
_cell.length_a   1.000
_cell.length_b   1.000
_cell.length_c   1.000
_cell.angle_alpha   90.00
_cell.angle_beta   90.00
_cell.angle_gamma   90.00
#
_symmetry.space_group_name_H-M   'P 1'
#
loop_
_entity.id
_entity.type
_entity.pdbx_description
1 polymer ?
#
loop_
_entity_poly.entity_id
_entity_poly.type
_entity_poly.pdbx_seq_one_letter_code
_entity_poly.pdbx_strand_id
1 'polypeptide(L)' 'MFIGESPYKVDDKGRVPLPPKFRRELKAGMVLAKGLEKCITVYP' A
#
# COMPACT_ATOMS: atom_id res chain seq x y z
N MET A 1 6.01 3.47 11.52
CA MET A 1 6.60 2.14 11.22
C MET A 1 5.51 1.24 10.66
N PHE A 2 5.70 0.71 9.45
CA PHE A 2 4.68 -0.09 8.75
C PHE A 2 4.73 -1.56 9.19
N ILE A 3 4.03 -1.90 10.28
CA ILE A 3 3.86 -3.29 10.74
C ILE A 3 2.38 -3.65 10.78
N GLY A 4 2.07 -4.81 10.19
CA GLY A 4 0.77 -5.46 10.22
C GLY A 4 0.43 -6.07 8.87
N GLU A 5 -0.47 -7.03 8.88
CA GLU A 5 -1.08 -7.59 7.67
C GLU A 5 -2.52 -7.12 7.58
N SER A 6 -3.00 -6.85 6.36
CA SER A 6 -4.39 -6.49 6.12
C SER A 6 -4.81 -7.04 4.75
N PRO A 7 -5.59 -8.13 4.71
CA PRO A 7 -6.00 -8.72 3.46
C PRO A 7 -7.01 -7.82 2.74
N TYR A 8 -6.68 -7.41 1.53
CA TYR A 8 -7.54 -6.65 0.65
C TYR A 8 -7.59 -7.28 -0.73
N LYS A 9 -8.74 -7.17 -1.39
CA LYS A 9 -8.89 -7.53 -2.80
C LYS A 9 -8.58 -6.31 -3.67
N VAL A 10 -7.97 -6.56 -4.82
CA VAL A 10 -7.81 -5.57 -5.86
C VAL A 10 -9.16 -5.38 -6.56
N ASP A 11 -9.57 -4.13 -6.76
CA ASP A 11 -10.78 -3.84 -7.54
C ASP A 11 -10.55 -3.96 -9.05
N ASP A 12 -11.62 -3.88 -9.84
CA ASP A 12 -11.57 -3.95 -11.32
C ASP A 12 -10.70 -2.86 -11.97
N LYS A 13 -10.34 -1.81 -11.22
CA LYS A 13 -9.50 -0.70 -11.68
C LYS A 13 -8.06 -0.83 -11.18
N GLY A 14 -7.70 -1.96 -10.58
CA GLY A 14 -6.34 -2.21 -10.09
C GLY A 14 -6.02 -1.48 -8.79
N ARG A 15 -7.02 -1.01 -8.02
CA ARG A 15 -6.78 -0.25 -6.78
C ARG A 15 -6.89 -1.17 -5.57
N VAL A 16 -6.12 -0.83 -4.54
CA VAL A 16 -6.18 -1.46 -3.22
C VAL A 16 -6.41 -0.35 -2.18
N PRO A 17 -7.41 -0.50 -1.30
CA PRO A 17 -7.64 0.49 -0.25
C PRO A 17 -6.47 0.51 0.72
N LEU A 18 -5.95 1.71 1.01
CA LEU A 18 -4.86 1.87 1.98
C LEU A 18 -5.38 1.56 3.41
N PRO A 19 -4.72 0.66 4.16
CA PRO A 19 -5.11 0.32 5.53
C PRO A 19 -5.19 1.59 6.40
N PRO A 20 -6.25 1.77 7.21
CA PRO A 20 -6.47 3.00 7.98
C PRO A 20 -5.28 3.41 8.86
N LYS A 21 -4.57 2.43 9.43
CA LYS A 21 -3.40 2.63 10.29
C LYS A 21 -2.28 3.40 9.61
N PHE A 22 -2.12 3.27 8.28
CA PHE A 22 -1.03 3.86 7.52
C PHE A 22 -1.41 5.15 6.80
N ARG A 23 -2.70 5.50 6.76
CA ARG A 23 -3.19 6.72 6.07
C ARG A 23 -2.56 8.00 6.57
N ARG A 24 -2.25 8.08 7.88
CA ARG A 24 -1.61 9.27 8.46
C ARG A 24 -0.17 9.43 8.00
N GLU A 25 0.57 8.32 7.97
CA GLU A 25 1.99 8.31 7.59
C GLU A 25 2.18 8.54 6.07
N LEU A 26 1.22 8.11 5.23
CA LEU A 26 1.26 8.25 3.77
C LEU A 26 0.41 9.43 3.23
N LYS A 27 0.00 10.36 4.09
CA LYS A 27 -0.90 11.46 3.71
C LYS A 27 -0.21 12.49 2.81
N ALA A 28 1.09 12.72 3.01
CA ALA A 28 1.85 13.73 2.28
C ALA A 28 2.16 13.33 0.84
N GLY A 29 2.01 12.04 0.52
CA GLY A 29 2.43 11.44 -0.72
C GLY A 29 2.83 9.99 -0.46
N MET A 30 2.97 9.24 -1.55
CA MET A 30 3.65 7.96 -1.54
C MET A 30 4.14 7.63 -2.95
N VAL A 31 5.20 6.84 -3.04
CA VAL A 31 5.75 6.31 -4.28
C VAL A 31 5.52 4.81 -4.32
N LEU A 32 5.03 4.33 -5.46
CA LEU A 32 4.89 2.90 -5.75
C LEU A 32 6.09 2.45 -6.58
N ALA A 33 6.72 1.35 -6.17
CA ALA A 33 7.81 0.71 -6.89
C ALA A 33 7.52 -0.78 -7.10
N LYS A 34 8.09 -1.34 -8.17
CA LYS A 34 8.07 -2.79 -8.37
C LYS A 34 8.91 -3.44 -7.26
N GLY A 35 8.28 -4.27 -6.44
CA GLY A 35 8.95 -5.01 -5.39
C GLY A 35 9.64 -6.26 -5.91
N LEU A 36 10.13 -7.06 -4.97
CA LEU A 36 10.60 -8.42 -5.27
C LEU A 36 9.41 -9.30 -5.68
N GLU A 37 9.67 -10.26 -6.55
CA GLU A 37 8.65 -11.21 -7.03
C GLU A 37 7.41 -10.53 -7.65
N LYS A 38 6.20 -10.94 -7.23
CA LYS A 38 4.91 -10.41 -7.69
C LYS A 38 4.32 -9.39 -6.68
N CYS A 39 5.18 -8.59 -6.06
CA CYS A 39 4.79 -7.61 -5.07
C CYS A 39 5.00 -6.17 -5.54
N ILE A 40 4.27 -5.24 -4.92
CA ILE A 40 4.45 -3.79 -5.06
C ILE A 40 4.94 -3.26 -3.72
N THR A 41 5.99 -2.45 -3.73
CA THR A 41 6.52 -1.79 -2.53
C THR A 41 6.04 -0.34 -2.49
N VAL A 42 5.69 0.14 -1.30
CA VAL A 42 5.18 1.50 -1.07
C VAL A 42 6.15 2.24 -0.15
N TYR A 43 6.54 3.44 -0.55
CA TYR A 43 7.35 4.37 0.24
C TYR A 43 6.55 5.65 0.49
N PRO A 44 6.62 6.26 1.69
CA PRO A 44 6.06 7.59 1.95
C PRO A 44 6.68 8.68 1.06
#